data_AF-A0A6I7YWU3-F1
#
_entry.id   AF-A0A6I7YWU3-F1
#
_cell.length_a   1.000
_cell.length_b   1.000
_cell.length_c   1.000
_cell.angle_alpha   90.00
_cell.angle_beta   90.00
_cell.angle_gamma   90.00
#
_symmetry.space_group_name_H-M   'P 1'
#
loop_
_entity.id
_entity.type
_entity.pdbx_description
1 polymer ?
#
loop_
_entity_poly.entity_id
_entity_poly.type
_entity_poly.pdbx_seq_one_letter_code
_entity_poly.pdbx_strand_id
1 'polypeptide(L)'
;MSAALWPITARIVTALNTANGTGEHETAMRLMKVMEEAGEATAAYIGMTGQNPRKGTTHTRADVADELCDVIIAATVALHAFTTTPPAALDTKLHAAAQRLHESEPWPTPADAYATAPDLTCEIAWTAAIARTLVDKPSDDDADRDYWLRKAAVLDRIALDYEADGVHHHTADIAAEAARQLIEIDYGGEPYWPERPAMVTHPRGYVRQEYVRWAQNQ
;
A
#
# COMPACT_ATOMS: atom_id res chain seq x y z
N MET A 1 4.76 -7.00 -6.46
CA MET A 1 5.73 -6.44 -7.44
C MET A 1 6.57 -7.57 -8.04
N SER A 2 7.19 -7.38 -9.21
CA SER A 2 8.06 -8.38 -9.83
C SER A 2 9.22 -8.75 -8.90
N ALA A 3 9.37 -10.04 -8.58
CA ALA A 3 10.47 -10.56 -7.76
C ALA A 3 11.85 -10.32 -8.39
N ALA A 4 11.90 -10.06 -9.70
CA ALA A 4 13.14 -9.83 -10.43
C ALA A 4 13.58 -8.36 -10.47
N LEU A 5 12.65 -7.40 -10.26
CA LEU A 5 12.92 -5.97 -10.48
C LEU A 5 14.09 -5.49 -9.61
N TRP A 6 13.96 -5.60 -8.29
CA TRP A 6 14.94 -5.06 -7.35
C TRP A 6 16.32 -5.72 -7.44
N PRO A 7 16.46 -7.06 -7.54
CA PRO A 7 17.76 -7.68 -7.75
C PRO A 7 18.44 -7.24 -9.05
N ILE A 8 17.68 -7.05 -10.13
CA ILE A 8 18.24 -6.66 -11.42
C ILE A 8 18.66 -5.19 -11.41
N THR A 9 17.80 -4.28 -10.93
CA THR A 9 18.12 -2.84 -10.89
C THR A 9 19.28 -2.55 -9.94
N ALA A 10 19.38 -3.26 -8.81
CA ALA A 10 20.54 -3.17 -7.93
C ALA A 10 21.84 -3.56 -8.65
N ARG A 11 21.84 -4.63 -9.46
CA ARG A 11 23.00 -5.04 -10.27
C ARG A 11 23.36 -3.98 -11.33
N ILE A 12 22.36 -3.37 -11.97
CA ILE A 12 22.57 -2.27 -12.91
C ILE A 12 23.23 -1.08 -12.20
N VAL A 13 22.72 -0.71 -11.02
CA VAL A 13 23.30 0.36 -10.20
C VAL A 13 24.74 0.06 -9.83
N THR A 14 25.05 -1.16 -9.38
CA THR A 14 26.44 -1.57 -9.10
C THR A 14 27.32 -1.39 -10.32
N ALA A 15 26.90 -1.87 -11.49
CA ALA A 15 27.66 -1.74 -12.73
C ALA A 15 27.89 -0.27 -13.13
N LEU A 16 26.86 0.58 -13.04
CA LEU A 16 26.95 2.00 -13.33
C LEU A 16 27.86 2.74 -12.33
N ASN A 17 27.78 2.41 -11.05
CA ASN A 17 28.64 2.99 -10.02
C ASN A 17 30.10 2.63 -10.26
N THR A 18 30.38 1.39 -10.67
CA THR A 18 31.73 0.95 -11.03
C THR A 18 32.26 1.67 -12.28
N ALA A 19 31.42 1.86 -13.30
CA ALA A 19 31.84 2.45 -14.57
C ALA A 19 31.99 3.98 -14.49
N ASN A 20 31.04 4.67 -13.84
CA ASN A 20 30.87 6.11 -13.95
C ASN A 20 31.09 6.84 -12.62
N GLY A 21 31.02 6.14 -11.48
CA GLY A 21 31.08 6.73 -10.15
C GLY A 21 29.70 7.04 -9.55
N THR A 22 29.73 7.76 -8.42
CA THR A 22 28.55 8.00 -7.56
C THR A 22 28.39 9.48 -7.17
N GLY A 23 28.98 10.40 -7.92
CA GLY A 23 28.92 11.83 -7.63
C GLY A 23 27.57 12.45 -7.97
N GLU A 24 27.48 13.76 -7.74
CA GLU A 24 26.28 14.56 -8.06
C GLU A 24 25.96 14.52 -9.55
N HIS A 25 26.98 14.55 -10.41
CA HIS A 25 26.80 14.46 -11.85
C HIS A 25 26.17 13.13 -12.26
N GLU A 26 26.69 12.00 -11.77
CA GLU A 26 26.16 10.68 -12.09
C GLU A 26 24.73 10.49 -11.55
N THR A 27 24.44 11.10 -10.40
CA THR A 27 23.08 11.15 -9.84
C THR A 27 22.13 11.92 -10.75
N ALA A 28 22.56 13.09 -11.24
CA ALA A 28 21.80 13.87 -12.21
C ALA A 28 21.59 13.12 -13.53
N MET A 29 22.62 12.42 -14.03
CA MET A 29 22.52 11.60 -15.25
C MET A 29 21.51 10.46 -15.11
N ARG A 30 21.50 9.74 -13.97
CA ARG A 30 20.50 8.70 -13.69
C ARG A 30 19.07 9.27 -13.65
N LEU A 31 18.89 10.46 -13.08
CA LEU A 31 17.59 11.14 -13.09
C LEU A 31 17.17 11.55 -14.51
N MET A 32 18.09 12.11 -15.31
CA MET A 32 17.78 12.52 -16.68
C MET A 32 17.44 11.34 -17.60
N LYS A 33 18.00 10.15 -17.34
CA LYS A 33 17.64 8.92 -18.06
C LYS A 33 16.15 8.62 -17.99
N VAL A 34 15.49 8.94 -16.86
CA VAL A 34 14.03 8.78 -16.71
C VAL A 34 13.26 9.61 -17.74
N MET A 35 13.71 10.83 -18.01
CA MET A 35 13.08 11.71 -19.01
C MET A 35 13.35 11.24 -20.45
N GLU A 36 14.51 10.64 -20.71
CA GLU A 36 14.82 10.02 -22.00
C GLU A 36 13.82 8.90 -22.31
N GLU A 37 13.67 7.91 -21.41
CA GLU A 37 12.74 6.79 -21.63
C GLU A 37 11.28 7.24 -21.72
N ALA A 38 10.88 8.26 -20.94
CA ALA A 38 9.52 8.81 -21.02
C ALA A 38 9.26 9.46 -22.39
N GLY A 39 10.30 10.06 -22.98
CA GLY A 39 10.27 10.58 -24.34
C GLY A 39 10.14 9.47 -25.38
N GLU A 40 10.87 8.37 -25.21
CA GLU A 40 10.81 7.19 -26.10
C GLU A 40 9.43 6.53 -26.06
N ALA A 41 8.83 6.32 -24.87
CA ALA A 41 7.46 5.83 -24.73
C ALA A 41 6.43 6.73 -25.44
N THR A 42 6.62 8.06 -25.35
CA THR A 42 5.77 9.02 -26.07
C THR A 42 5.96 8.93 -27.58
N ALA A 43 7.20 8.79 -28.05
CA ALA A 43 7.53 8.64 -29.45
C ALA A 43 6.95 7.34 -30.04
N ALA A 44 7.02 6.23 -29.30
CA ALA A 44 6.39 4.96 -29.65
C ALA A 44 4.87 5.11 -29.75
N TYR A 45 4.22 5.82 -28.82
CA TYR A 45 2.76 6.05 -28.88
C TYR A 45 2.36 6.91 -30.10
N ILE A 46 3.12 7.95 -30.42
CA ILE A 46 2.92 8.76 -31.62
C ILE A 46 3.09 7.90 -32.88
N GLY A 47 4.12 7.04 -32.89
CA GLY A 47 4.36 6.08 -33.96
C GLY A 47 3.25 5.04 -34.11
N MET A 48 2.68 4.56 -33.01
CA MET A 48 1.58 3.59 -32.98
C MET A 48 0.26 4.19 -33.45
N THR A 49 -0.03 5.43 -33.07
CA THR A 49 -1.25 6.13 -33.51
C THR A 49 -1.17 6.64 -34.94
N GLY A 50 0.03 6.68 -35.53
CA GLY A 50 0.26 7.25 -36.85
C GLY A 50 0.01 8.77 -36.89
N GLN A 51 0.10 9.46 -35.74
CA GLN A 51 -0.24 10.87 -35.63
C GLN A 51 0.59 11.77 -36.55
N ASN A 52 1.82 11.36 -36.89
CA ASN A 52 2.66 12.06 -37.85
C ASN A 52 2.36 11.55 -39.28
N PRO A 53 1.65 12.32 -40.14
CA PRO A 53 1.22 11.85 -41.44
C PRO A 53 2.39 11.56 -42.40
N ARG A 54 3.57 12.15 -42.15
CA ARG A 54 4.78 11.92 -42.97
C ARG A 54 5.43 10.57 -42.72
N LYS A 55 5.21 9.97 -41.55
CA LYS A 55 5.81 8.69 -41.14
C LYS A 55 4.82 7.53 -41.15
N GLY A 56 3.52 7.80 -41.06
CA GLY A 56 2.50 6.76 -40.92
C GLY A 56 2.63 6.01 -39.60
N THR A 57 2.10 4.78 -39.56
CA THR A 57 2.19 3.90 -38.39
C THR A 57 3.52 3.17 -38.38
N THR A 58 4.35 3.41 -37.36
CA THR A 58 5.71 2.86 -37.26
C THR A 58 5.93 1.95 -36.06
N HIS A 59 5.04 2.01 -35.06
CA HIS A 59 5.13 1.22 -33.84
C HIS A 59 3.81 0.50 -33.58
N THR A 60 3.85 -0.38 -32.62
CA THR A 60 2.76 -1.20 -32.13
C THR A 60 2.47 -0.88 -30.67
N ARG A 61 1.39 -1.45 -30.15
CA ARG A 61 1.09 -1.38 -28.71
C ARG A 61 2.15 -2.09 -27.86
N ALA A 62 2.80 -3.12 -28.40
CA ALA A 62 3.87 -3.82 -27.70
C ALA A 62 5.08 -2.92 -27.54
N ASP A 63 5.48 -2.18 -28.59
CA ASP A 63 6.59 -1.24 -28.50
C ASP A 63 6.33 -0.16 -27.42
N VAL A 64 5.10 0.39 -27.35
CA VAL A 64 4.74 1.32 -26.27
C VAL A 64 4.87 0.67 -24.88
N ALA A 65 4.48 -0.59 -24.74
CA ALA A 65 4.57 -1.30 -23.46
C ALA A 65 6.04 -1.57 -23.07
N ASP A 66 6.88 -1.91 -24.04
CA ASP A 66 8.31 -2.12 -23.84
C ASP A 66 8.99 -0.82 -23.36
N GLU A 67 8.73 0.31 -24.01
CA GLU A 67 9.26 1.60 -23.58
C GLU A 67 8.76 2.02 -22.18
N LEU A 68 7.50 1.69 -21.83
CA LEU A 68 6.99 1.91 -20.47
C LEU A 68 7.71 1.03 -19.43
N CYS A 69 8.14 -0.17 -19.80
CA CYS A 69 8.99 -1.00 -18.94
C CYS A 69 10.37 -0.36 -18.74
N ASP A 70 10.95 0.25 -19.78
CA ASP A 70 12.22 0.97 -19.68
C ASP A 70 12.11 2.19 -18.77
N VAL A 71 11.00 2.94 -18.82
CA VAL A 71 10.70 4.01 -17.85
C VAL A 71 10.70 3.48 -16.41
N ILE A 72 10.03 2.34 -16.15
CA ILE A 72 9.99 1.74 -14.81
C ILE A 72 11.40 1.35 -14.35
N ILE A 73 12.20 0.74 -15.22
CA ILE A 73 13.57 0.32 -14.91
C ILE A 73 14.45 1.55 -14.63
N ALA A 74 14.41 2.57 -15.50
CA ALA A 74 15.18 3.80 -15.33
C ALA A 74 14.81 4.54 -14.05
N ALA A 75 13.52 4.67 -13.75
CA ALA A 75 13.05 5.28 -12.50
C ALA A 75 13.52 4.51 -11.26
N THR A 76 13.48 3.18 -11.33
CA THR A 76 13.93 2.31 -10.24
C THR A 76 15.45 2.44 -10.03
N VAL A 77 16.25 2.47 -11.10
CA VAL A 77 17.70 2.70 -11.05
C VAL A 77 18.02 4.08 -10.47
N ALA A 78 17.29 5.12 -10.89
CA ALA A 78 17.46 6.47 -10.35
C ALA A 78 17.10 6.54 -8.85
N LEU A 79 16.06 5.83 -8.41
CA LEU A 79 15.63 5.80 -7.01
C LEU A 79 16.74 5.36 -6.04
N HIS A 80 17.62 4.44 -6.45
CA HIS A 80 18.78 4.02 -5.65
C HIS A 80 19.77 5.17 -5.33
N ALA A 81 19.74 6.28 -6.07
CA ALA A 81 20.56 7.46 -5.77
C ALA A 81 19.94 8.38 -4.70
N PHE A 82 18.64 8.20 -4.38
CA PHE A 82 17.90 9.09 -3.48
C PHE A 82 17.40 8.39 -2.20
N THR A 83 17.55 7.06 -2.10
CA THR A 83 17.23 6.29 -0.89
C THR A 83 18.08 5.04 -0.78
N THR A 84 18.40 4.64 0.44
CA THR A 84 19.09 3.38 0.75
C THR A 84 18.14 2.18 0.79
N THR A 85 16.82 2.40 0.83
CA THR A 85 15.77 1.36 0.86
C THR A 85 14.74 1.53 -0.27
N PRO A 86 15.13 1.45 -1.57
CA PRO A 86 14.21 1.64 -2.70
C PRO A 86 12.94 0.77 -2.68
N PRO A 87 12.99 -0.54 -2.31
CA PRO A 87 11.78 -1.36 -2.22
C PRO A 87 10.75 -0.79 -1.26
N ALA A 88 11.17 -0.52 -0.02
CA ALA A 88 10.30 0.05 1.01
C ALA A 88 9.75 1.43 0.58
N ALA A 89 10.56 2.27 -0.05
CA ALA A 89 10.12 3.58 -0.52
C ALA A 89 8.99 3.49 -1.57
N LEU A 90 9.11 2.57 -2.54
CA LEU A 90 8.06 2.36 -3.53
C LEU A 90 6.83 1.67 -2.93
N ASP A 91 7.02 0.67 -2.08
CA ASP A 91 5.93 -0.01 -1.40
C ASP A 91 5.09 1.00 -0.59
N THR A 92 5.71 1.86 0.20
CA THR A 92 5.01 2.93 0.93
C THR A 92 4.20 3.84 0.00
N LYS A 93 4.75 4.22 -1.16
CA LYS A 93 4.03 5.06 -2.15
C LYS A 93 2.86 4.32 -2.80
N LEU A 94 3.00 3.03 -3.11
CA LEU A 94 1.94 2.20 -3.68
C LEU A 94 0.81 1.99 -2.69
N HIS A 95 1.11 1.70 -1.43
CA HIS A 95 0.11 1.60 -0.37
C HIS A 95 -0.67 2.92 -0.24
N ALA A 96 0.03 4.06 -0.18
CA ALA A 96 -0.63 5.36 -0.14
C ALA A 96 -1.50 5.65 -1.38
N ALA A 97 -1.11 5.18 -2.56
CA ALA A 97 -1.92 5.31 -3.78
C ALA A 97 -3.17 4.45 -3.74
N ALA A 98 -3.05 3.18 -3.34
CA ALA A 98 -4.17 2.27 -3.16
C ALA A 98 -5.20 2.82 -2.18
N GLN A 99 -4.74 3.43 -1.09
CA GLN A 99 -5.62 4.08 -0.12
C GLN A 99 -6.42 5.25 -0.67
N ARG A 100 -5.85 6.10 -1.52
CA ARG A 100 -6.60 7.22 -2.12
C ARG A 100 -7.75 6.74 -3.00
N LEU A 101 -7.57 5.58 -3.63
CA LEU A 101 -8.67 4.93 -4.34
C LEU A 101 -9.77 4.49 -3.38
N HIS A 102 -9.42 4.10 -2.14
CA HIS A 102 -10.37 3.68 -1.10
C HIS A 102 -11.07 4.84 -0.38
N GLU A 103 -10.38 5.96 -0.11
CA GLU A 103 -10.97 7.16 0.52
C GLU A 103 -12.07 7.81 -0.35
N SER A 104 -12.12 7.46 -1.64
CA SER A 104 -13.15 7.93 -2.57
C SER A 104 -14.47 7.14 -2.45
N GLU A 105 -14.48 6.00 -1.75
CA GLU A 105 -15.70 5.22 -1.48
C GLU A 105 -16.30 5.63 -0.13
N PRO A 106 -17.64 5.80 -0.02
CA PRO A 106 -18.27 6.02 1.27
C PRO A 106 -18.02 4.80 2.18
N TRP A 107 -17.61 5.05 3.42
CA TRP A 107 -17.36 3.99 4.40
C TRP A 107 -18.61 3.11 4.57
N PRO A 108 -18.46 1.77 4.61
CA PRO A 108 -19.60 0.89 4.84
C PRO A 108 -20.22 1.17 6.21
N THR A 109 -21.55 1.09 6.28
CA THR A 109 -22.24 1.22 7.56
C THR A 109 -21.88 0.02 8.46
N PRO A 110 -21.95 0.14 9.78
CA PRO A 110 -21.70 -0.99 10.66
C PRO A 110 -22.61 -2.19 10.38
N ALA A 111 -23.87 -1.92 10.02
CA ALA A 111 -24.84 -2.94 9.69
C ALA A 111 -24.42 -3.74 8.45
N ASP A 112 -23.93 -3.05 7.41
CA ASP A 112 -23.45 -3.70 6.19
C ASP A 112 -22.13 -4.44 6.45
N ALA A 113 -21.22 -3.83 7.22
CA ALA A 113 -19.88 -4.37 7.45
C ALA A 113 -19.89 -5.66 8.26
N TYR A 114 -20.78 -5.77 9.25
CA TYR A 114 -20.85 -6.92 10.15
C TYR A 114 -22.04 -7.83 9.90
N ALA A 115 -22.74 -7.69 8.77
CA ALA A 115 -23.92 -8.49 8.43
C ALA A 115 -23.66 -10.02 8.47
N THR A 116 -22.46 -10.44 8.10
CA THR A 116 -22.03 -11.84 8.08
C THR A 116 -21.06 -12.18 9.21
N ALA A 117 -20.86 -11.27 10.16
CA ALA A 117 -19.90 -11.46 11.23
C ALA A 117 -20.36 -12.58 12.18
N PRO A 118 -19.44 -13.43 12.68
CA PRO A 118 -19.79 -14.45 13.66
C PRO A 118 -20.31 -13.84 14.96
N ASP A 119 -20.92 -14.68 15.81
CA ASP A 119 -21.41 -14.28 17.13
C ASP A 119 -20.32 -13.55 17.93
N LEU A 120 -20.68 -12.41 18.52
CA LEU A 120 -19.72 -11.54 19.19
C LEU A 120 -19.02 -12.24 20.36
N THR A 121 -19.74 -13.11 21.08
CA THR A 121 -19.18 -13.88 22.20
C THR A 121 -18.14 -14.89 21.73
N CYS A 122 -18.40 -15.54 20.60
CA CYS A 122 -17.45 -16.46 19.97
C CYS A 122 -16.18 -15.73 19.50
N GLU A 123 -16.31 -14.55 18.89
CA GLU A 123 -15.16 -13.75 18.45
C GLU A 123 -14.34 -13.20 19.64
N ILE A 124 -14.99 -12.78 20.73
CA ILE A 124 -14.30 -12.39 21.97
C ILE A 124 -13.48 -13.57 22.52
N ALA A 125 -14.09 -14.77 22.60
CA ALA A 125 -13.39 -15.95 23.08
C ALA A 125 -12.20 -16.34 22.18
N TRP A 126 -12.38 -16.24 20.86
CA TRP A 126 -11.33 -16.54 19.88
C TRP A 126 -10.16 -15.54 19.97
N THR A 127 -10.44 -14.24 19.92
CA THR A 127 -9.40 -13.20 20.02
C THR A 127 -8.62 -13.28 21.34
N ALA A 128 -9.28 -13.58 22.45
CA ALA A 128 -8.62 -13.79 23.74
C ALA A 128 -7.73 -15.05 23.76
N ALA A 129 -8.12 -16.11 23.06
CA ALA A 129 -7.32 -17.32 22.94
C ALA A 129 -6.04 -17.08 22.11
N ILE A 130 -6.17 -16.41 20.96
CA ILE A 130 -5.02 -16.09 20.08
C ILE A 130 -4.06 -15.10 20.74
N ALA A 131 -4.58 -14.09 21.46
CA ALA A 131 -3.74 -13.16 22.21
C ALA A 131 -2.81 -13.87 23.20
N ARG A 132 -3.32 -14.90 23.88
CA ARG A 132 -2.55 -15.71 24.84
C ARG A 132 -1.44 -16.50 24.14
N THR A 133 -1.72 -17.08 22.98
CA THR A 133 -0.71 -17.84 22.23
C THR A 133 0.41 -16.95 21.70
N LEU A 134 0.11 -15.70 21.31
CA LEU A 134 1.10 -14.72 20.86
C LEU A 134 2.01 -14.24 22.00
N VAL A 135 1.49 -14.15 23.23
CA VAL A 135 2.30 -13.81 24.42
C VAL A 135 3.27 -14.94 24.80
N ASP A 136 2.83 -16.20 24.65
CA ASP A 136 3.63 -17.37 25.03
C ASP A 136 4.70 -17.75 23.98
N LYS A 137 4.54 -17.32 22.73
CA LYS A 137 5.51 -17.48 21.64
C LYS A 137 5.54 -16.20 20.79
N PRO A 138 6.49 -15.28 21.04
CA PRO A 138 6.76 -14.21 20.09
C PRO A 138 7.39 -14.86 18.86
N SER A 139 6.60 -15.17 17.83
CA SER A 139 7.16 -15.52 16.53
C SER A 139 7.93 -14.31 16.00
N ASP A 140 9.06 -14.57 15.34
CA ASP A 140 9.84 -13.57 14.60
C ASP A 140 9.13 -13.06 13.33
N ASP A 141 7.87 -13.47 13.13
CA ASP A 141 6.98 -13.04 12.05
C ASP A 141 5.79 -12.33 12.65
N ASP A 142 5.42 -11.19 12.04
CA ASP A 142 4.24 -10.37 12.25
C ASP A 142 3.10 -11.17 12.88
N ALA A 143 2.59 -10.72 14.04
CA ALA A 143 1.31 -11.20 14.53
C ALA A 143 0.29 -11.11 13.38
N ASP A 144 -0.29 -12.26 12.98
CA ASP A 144 -1.13 -12.42 11.78
C ASP A 144 -2.04 -11.20 11.63
N ARG A 145 -1.91 -10.47 10.52
CA ARG A 145 -2.75 -9.30 10.20
C ARG A 145 -4.25 -9.59 10.45
N ASP A 146 -4.68 -10.81 10.19
CA ASP A 146 -6.02 -11.34 10.46
C ASP A 146 -6.43 -11.26 11.94
N TYR A 147 -5.52 -11.55 12.88
CA TYR A 147 -5.77 -11.37 14.31
C TYR A 147 -6.06 -9.90 14.64
N TRP A 148 -5.24 -8.98 14.12
CA TRP A 148 -5.39 -7.55 14.38
C TRP A 148 -6.65 -6.97 13.76
N LEU A 149 -6.99 -7.40 12.54
CA LEU A 149 -8.23 -7.02 11.88
C LEU A 149 -9.46 -7.50 12.68
N ARG A 150 -9.48 -8.77 13.08
CA ARG A 150 -10.60 -9.35 13.84
C ARG A 150 -10.71 -8.75 15.24
N LYS A 151 -9.59 -8.48 15.91
CA LYS A 151 -9.56 -7.78 17.20
C LYS A 151 -10.16 -6.38 17.09
N ALA A 152 -9.75 -5.61 16.08
CA ALA A 152 -10.29 -4.26 15.87
C ALA A 152 -11.80 -4.29 15.55
N ALA A 153 -12.25 -5.26 14.74
CA ALA A 153 -13.66 -5.44 14.42
C ALA A 153 -14.52 -5.81 15.64
N VAL A 154 -14.02 -6.68 16.53
CA VAL A 154 -14.71 -7.02 17.79
C VAL A 154 -14.87 -5.79 18.68
N LEU A 155 -13.80 -5.00 18.84
CA LEU A 155 -13.84 -3.80 19.66
C LEU A 155 -14.77 -2.73 19.07
N ASP A 156 -14.82 -2.58 17.75
CA ASP A 156 -15.78 -1.70 17.09
C ASP A 156 -17.24 -2.15 17.30
N ARG A 157 -17.52 -3.46 17.23
CA ARG A 157 -18.85 -4.03 17.51
C ARG A 157 -19.28 -3.83 18.96
N ILE A 158 -18.36 -4.04 19.92
CA ILE A 158 -18.61 -3.75 21.34
C ILE A 158 -18.92 -2.26 21.53
N ALA A 159 -18.15 -1.37 20.90
CA ALA A 159 -18.39 0.06 20.99
C ALA A 159 -19.77 0.44 20.46
N LEU A 160 -20.21 -0.15 19.33
CA LEU A 160 -21.53 0.10 18.74
C LEU A 160 -22.68 -0.35 19.65
N ASP A 161 -22.55 -1.50 20.31
CA ASP A 161 -23.57 -1.99 21.25
C ASP A 161 -23.73 -1.01 22.43
N TYR A 162 -22.62 -0.54 23.00
CA TYR A 162 -22.65 0.44 24.10
C TYR A 162 -23.15 1.84 23.66
N GLU A 163 -22.84 2.25 22.42
CA GLU A 163 -23.36 3.49 21.83
C GLU A 163 -24.88 3.42 21.65
N ALA A 164 -25.41 2.26 21.23
CA ALA A 164 -26.85 2.03 21.08
C ALA A 164 -27.59 2.08 22.42
N ASP A 165 -26.94 1.62 23.50
CA ASP A 165 -27.48 1.70 24.87
C ASP A 165 -27.42 3.12 25.47
N GLY A 166 -26.83 4.09 24.76
CA GLY A 166 -26.79 5.50 25.16
C GLY A 166 -25.84 5.80 26.34
N VAL A 167 -24.93 4.88 26.64
CA VAL A 167 -23.98 5.04 27.75
C VAL A 167 -22.63 5.54 27.20
N HIS A 168 -22.18 6.70 27.68
CA HIS A 168 -20.84 7.22 27.34
C HIS A 168 -19.75 6.37 28.00
N HIS A 169 -19.30 5.33 27.30
CA HIS A 169 -18.15 4.51 27.68
C HIS A 169 -16.92 4.86 26.85
N HIS A 170 -15.72 4.63 27.41
CA HIS A 170 -14.44 4.78 26.71
C HIS A 170 -14.22 3.68 25.64
N THR A 171 -15.25 2.86 25.36
CA THR A 171 -15.21 1.76 24.39
C THR A 171 -15.04 2.26 22.96
N ALA A 172 -15.62 3.41 22.61
CA ALA A 172 -15.42 4.05 21.32
C ALA A 172 -13.97 4.48 21.10
N ASP A 173 -13.31 5.01 22.14
CA ASP A 173 -11.89 5.39 22.10
C ASP A 173 -10.98 4.16 21.99
N ILE A 174 -11.31 3.09 22.72
CA ILE A 174 -10.59 1.81 22.64
C ILE A 174 -10.73 1.20 21.23
N ALA A 175 -11.92 1.26 20.63
CA ALA A 175 -12.14 0.79 19.26
C ALA A 175 -11.38 1.63 18.24
N ALA A 176 -11.36 2.95 18.40
CA ALA A 176 -10.57 3.85 17.57
C ALA A 176 -9.06 3.59 17.70
N GLU A 177 -8.58 3.26 18.89
CA GLU A 177 -7.18 2.92 19.13
C GLU A 177 -6.79 1.57 18.52
N ALA A 178 -7.62 0.55 18.67
CA ALA A 178 -7.40 -0.74 18.02
C ALA A 178 -7.40 -0.61 16.49
N ALA A 179 -8.26 0.25 15.95
CA ALA A 179 -8.26 0.60 14.54
C ALA A 179 -6.96 1.29 14.11
N ARG A 180 -6.42 2.19 14.93
CA ARG A 180 -5.11 2.83 14.67
C ARG A 180 -3.96 1.81 14.70
N GLN A 181 -3.99 0.84 15.62
CA GLN A 181 -3.00 -0.25 15.65
C GLN A 181 -3.06 -1.11 14.39
N LEU A 182 -4.24 -1.43 13.86
CA LEU A 182 -4.37 -2.11 12.58
C LEU A 182 -3.80 -1.27 11.42
N ILE A 183 -4.10 0.03 11.38
CA ILE A 183 -3.54 0.96 10.39
C ILE A 183 -2.00 0.99 10.50
N GLU A 184 -1.46 0.99 11.71
CA GLU A 184 -0.01 0.97 11.94
C GLU A 184 0.64 -0.31 11.41
N ILE A 185 -0.01 -1.46 11.61
CA ILE A 185 0.45 -2.76 11.10
C ILE A 185 0.38 -2.79 9.57
N ASP A 186 -0.70 -2.27 8.99
CA ASP A 186 -0.91 -2.28 7.54
C ASP A 186 0.02 -1.34 6.78
N TYR A 187 0.53 -0.29 7.43
CA TYR A 187 1.24 0.79 6.75
C TYR A 187 2.60 1.19 7.34
N GLY A 188 3.02 0.60 8.46
CA GLY A 188 4.24 0.93 9.17
C GLY A 188 4.16 2.27 9.91
N GLY A 189 4.48 2.30 11.21
CA GLY A 189 4.34 3.45 12.11
C GLY A 189 5.24 4.67 11.87
N GLU A 190 5.93 4.79 10.72
CA GLU A 190 6.77 5.97 10.44
C GLU A 190 5.95 7.10 9.77
N PRO A 191 6.00 8.34 10.30
CA PRO A 191 5.20 9.44 9.78
C PRO A 191 5.80 9.98 8.47
N TYR A 192 5.22 9.60 7.32
CA TYR A 192 5.49 10.31 6.07
C TYR A 192 4.23 10.78 5.34
N TRP A 193 4.22 12.09 5.14
CA TRP A 193 3.26 12.97 4.45
C TRP A 193 2.87 12.54 3.00
N PRO A 194 1.70 12.95 2.45
CA PRO A 194 0.69 13.85 3.02
C PRO A 194 -0.22 13.19 4.03
N GLU A 195 -0.58 13.97 5.05
CA GLU A 195 -1.75 13.77 5.92
C GLU A 195 -2.79 12.87 5.25
N ARG A 196 -3.14 11.77 5.93
CA ARG A 196 -4.24 10.87 5.55
C ARG A 196 -5.48 11.26 6.36
N PRO A 197 -6.15 12.39 6.04
CA PRO A 197 -7.18 12.93 6.91
C PRO A 197 -8.33 11.95 7.11
N ALA A 198 -8.76 11.17 6.10
CA ALA A 198 -9.96 10.35 6.24
C ALA A 198 -9.77 9.14 7.16
N MET A 199 -8.67 8.38 7.04
CA MET A 199 -8.41 7.21 7.91
C MET A 199 -8.04 7.59 9.34
N VAL A 200 -7.37 8.73 9.52
CA VAL A 200 -7.05 9.28 10.86
C VAL A 200 -8.30 9.90 11.51
N THR A 201 -9.19 10.52 10.73
CA THR A 201 -10.46 11.09 11.24
C THR A 201 -11.54 10.04 11.47
N HIS A 202 -11.52 8.93 10.71
CA HIS A 202 -12.52 7.86 10.79
C HIS A 202 -11.85 6.46 10.88
N PRO A 203 -11.05 6.19 11.92
CA PRO A 203 -10.29 4.93 12.01
C PRO A 203 -11.21 3.70 12.08
N ARG A 204 -12.39 3.83 12.71
CA ARG A 204 -13.42 2.76 12.73
C ARG A 204 -14.02 2.47 11.34
N GLY A 205 -14.06 3.46 10.44
CA GLY A 205 -14.49 3.27 9.06
C GLY A 205 -13.53 2.38 8.27
N TYR A 206 -12.22 2.56 8.50
CA TYR A 206 -11.18 1.72 7.92
C TYR A 206 -11.34 0.24 8.30
N VAL A 207 -11.54 -0.05 9.59
CA VAL A 207 -11.74 -1.42 10.08
C VAL A 207 -12.93 -2.09 9.40
N ARG A 208 -14.05 -1.38 9.28
CA ARG A 208 -15.28 -1.90 8.64
C ARG A 208 -15.05 -2.23 7.17
N GLN A 209 -14.35 -1.36 6.43
CA GLN A 209 -14.01 -1.60 5.03
C GLN A 209 -13.12 -2.83 4.86
N GLU A 210 -12.06 -2.93 5.67
CA GLU A 210 -11.13 -4.07 5.61
C GLU A 210 -11.80 -5.37 6.05
N TYR A 211 -12.72 -5.32 7.02
CA TYR A 211 -13.48 -6.50 7.46
C TYR A 211 -14.39 -7.04 6.36
N VAL A 212 -15.09 -6.17 5.62
CA VAL A 212 -15.92 -6.57 4.47
C VAL A 212 -15.08 -7.31 3.43
N ARG A 213 -13.90 -6.80 3.12
CA ARG A 213 -12.98 -7.41 2.13
C ARG A 213 -12.44 -8.74 2.59
N TRP A 214 -12.04 -8.82 3.86
CA TRP A 214 -11.59 -10.08 4.45
C TRP A 214 -12.71 -11.12 4.39
N ALA A 215 -13.93 -10.77 4.79
CA ALA A 215 -15.09 -11.67 4.78
C ALA A 215 -15.49 -12.15 3.38
N GLN A 216 -15.24 -11.36 2.32
CA GLN A 216 -15.46 -11.77 0.92
C GLN A 216 -14.44 -12.78 0.40
N ASN A 217 -13.26 -12.87 1.03
CA ASN A 217 -12.15 -13.71 0.60
C ASN A 217 -11.90 -14.93 1.51
N GLN A 218 -12.79 -15.20 2.47
CA GLN A 218 -12.80 -16.43 3.30
C GLN A 218 -13.52 -17.57 2.57
#